data_AF-A0A2N5ZQZ2-F1
#
_entry.id   AF-A0A2N5ZQZ2-F1
#
_cell.length_a   1.000
_cell.length_b   1.000
_cell.length_c   1.000
_cell.angle_alpha   90.00
_cell.angle_beta   90.00
_cell.angle_gamma   90.00
#
_symmetry.space_group_name_H-M   'P 1'
#
loop_
_entity.id
_entity.type
_entity.pdbx_description
1 polymer ?
#
loop_
_entity_poly.entity_id
_entity_poly.type
_entity_poly.pdbx_seq_one_letter_code
_entity_poly.pdbx_strand_id
1 'polypeptide(L)'
;FACSAQMNPESGIAVFEPTHGSAPKYADYEVSITNPIAMMESACMMLDFIKEDAIAKKIRTAIAEVIKEGKVQTYDMKKMTGRPDVVNNGAASTTEMADAVIAKL
;
A
#
# COMPACT_ATOMS: atom_id res chain seq x y z
N PHE A 1 -6.87 -3.46 3.60
CA PHE A 1 -5.99 -2.29 3.80
C PHE A 1 -6.86 -1.06 3.77
N ALA A 2 -6.63 -0.09 4.66
CA ALA A 2 -7.54 1.03 4.83
C ALA A 2 -6.80 2.36 4.72
N CYS A 3 -7.44 3.31 4.06
CA CYS A 3 -7.02 4.69 3.88
C CYS A 3 -8.15 5.62 4.35
N SER A 4 -7.81 6.86 4.65
CA SER A 4 -8.75 7.90 5.06
C SER A 4 -8.57 9.15 4.22
N ALA A 5 -9.61 9.98 4.23
CA ALA A 5 -9.60 11.30 3.62
C ALA A 5 -10.25 12.32 4.56
N GLN A 6 -9.61 13.48 4.69
CA GLN A 6 -10.17 14.66 5.32
C GLN A 6 -10.42 15.68 4.22
N MET A 7 -11.68 16.12 4.05
CA MET A 7 -12.09 16.95 2.92
C MET A 7 -12.88 18.16 3.41
N ASN A 8 -12.54 19.34 2.88
CA ASN A 8 -13.32 20.55 3.04
C ASN A 8 -14.10 20.83 1.74
N PRO A 9 -15.45 20.73 1.75
CA PRO A 9 -16.26 20.93 0.54
C PRO A 9 -16.34 22.39 0.09
N GLU A 10 -16.10 23.36 0.97
CA GLU A 10 -16.15 24.80 0.65
C GLU A 10 -14.86 25.26 -0.03
N SER A 11 -13.71 24.83 0.47
CA SER A 11 -12.41 25.20 -0.11
C SER A 11 -11.94 24.28 -1.23
N GLY A 12 -12.53 23.08 -1.34
CA GLY A 12 -12.06 22.06 -2.27
C GLY A 12 -10.67 21.51 -1.91
N ILE A 13 -10.26 21.61 -0.64
CA ILE A 13 -8.99 21.05 -0.15
C ILE A 13 -9.24 19.70 0.49
N ALA A 14 -8.38 18.72 0.19
CA ALA A 14 -8.43 17.39 0.76
C ALA A 14 -7.04 16.86 1.12
N VAL A 15 -6.96 16.05 2.17
CA VAL A 15 -5.78 15.28 2.58
C VAL A 15 -6.14 13.81 2.58
N PHE A 16 -5.28 12.98 1.98
CA PHE A 16 -5.47 11.53 1.87
C PHE A 16 -4.30 10.83 2.52
N GLU A 17 -4.56 9.86 3.39
CA GLU A 17 -3.53 9.23 4.21
C GLU A 17 -3.82 7.75 4.49
N PRO A 18 -2.80 6.93 4.75
CA PRO A 18 -3.01 5.58 5.24
C PRO A 18 -3.47 5.64 6.70
N THR A 19 -4.42 4.77 7.07
CA THR A 19 -4.96 4.78 8.46
C THR A 19 -4.01 4.21 9.51
N HIS A 20 -3.02 3.41 9.10
CA HIS A 20 -2.05 2.85 10.03
C HIS A 20 -0.94 3.86 10.36
N GLY A 21 -0.38 3.76 11.56
CA GLY A 21 0.79 4.55 11.94
C GLY A 21 2.07 4.15 11.18
N SER A 22 3.14 4.92 11.39
CA SER A 22 4.44 4.76 10.71
C SER A 22 5.25 3.51 11.12
N ALA A 23 4.80 2.78 12.15
CA ALA A 23 5.47 1.58 12.66
C ALA A 23 7.00 1.77 12.90
N PRO A 24 7.41 2.72 13.76
CA PRO A 24 8.81 3.14 13.90
C PRO A 24 9.79 2.01 14.27
N LYS A 25 9.30 0.96 14.92
CA LYS A 25 10.07 -0.26 15.23
C LYS A 25 10.67 -0.98 14.00
N TYR A 26 10.21 -0.66 12.80
CA TYR A 26 10.70 -1.23 11.53
C TYR A 26 11.54 -0.24 10.72
N ALA A 27 11.67 1.01 11.16
CA ALA A 27 12.29 2.08 10.39
C ALA A 27 13.79 1.83 10.13
N ASP A 28 14.47 1.19 11.09
CA ASP A 28 15.91 0.91 11.03
C ASP A 28 16.25 -0.46 10.41
N TYR A 29 15.27 -1.17 9.86
CA TYR A 29 15.53 -2.43 9.18
C TYR A 29 16.20 -2.15 7.82
N GLU A 30 17.25 -2.90 7.50
CA GLU A 30 17.97 -2.77 6.22
C GLU A 30 17.02 -2.94 5.02
N VAL A 31 16.07 -3.87 5.13
CA VAL A 31 15.00 -4.08 4.15
C VAL A 31 13.68 -3.66 4.76
N SER A 32 12.97 -2.74 4.10
CA SER A 32 11.62 -2.37 4.52
C SER A 32 10.66 -3.53 4.32
N ILE A 33 9.93 -3.87 5.38
CA ILE A 33 8.97 -5.00 5.39
C ILE A 33 7.51 -4.55 5.44
N THR A 34 7.25 -3.26 5.56
CA THR A 34 5.89 -2.72 5.74
C THR A 34 5.05 -2.86 4.47
N ASN A 35 3.75 -3.05 4.66
CA ASN A 35 2.81 -3.18 3.56
C ASN A 35 2.45 -1.80 2.97
N PRO A 36 2.78 -1.52 1.69
CA PRO A 36 2.54 -0.21 1.10
C PRO A 36 1.09 -0.01 0.60
N ILE A 37 0.25 -1.04 0.60
CA ILE A 37 -1.05 -1.00 -0.10
C ILE A 37 -1.97 0.11 0.43
N ALA A 38 -2.00 0.35 1.74
CA ALA A 38 -2.84 1.42 2.29
C ALA A 38 -2.41 2.80 1.77
N MET A 39 -1.10 3.05 1.62
CA MET A 39 -0.57 4.29 1.07
C MET A 39 -0.91 4.42 -0.43
N MET A 40 -0.85 3.33 -1.18
CA MET A 40 -1.27 3.29 -2.58
C MET A 40 -2.76 3.60 -2.73
N GLU A 41 -3.61 3.03 -1.88
CA GLU A 41 -5.06 3.33 -1.87
C GLU A 41 -5.35 4.79 -1.50
N SER A 42 -4.57 5.40 -0.59
CA SER A 42 -4.66 6.84 -0.31
C SER A 42 -4.35 7.68 -1.55
N ALA A 43 -3.34 7.29 -2.34
CA ALA A 43 -3.06 7.94 -3.62
C ALA A 43 -4.20 7.73 -4.63
N CYS A 44 -4.81 6.55 -4.67
CA CYS A 44 -6.01 6.31 -5.50
C CYS A 44 -7.18 7.20 -5.08
N MET A 45 -7.43 7.42 -3.78
CA MET A 45 -8.46 8.36 -3.33
C MET A 45 -8.17 9.80 -3.76
N MET A 46 -6.90 10.22 -3.73
CA MET A 46 -6.48 11.52 -4.25
C MET A 46 -6.75 11.63 -5.76
N LEU A 47 -6.44 10.58 -6.52
CA LEU A 47 -6.70 10.53 -7.97
C LEU A 47 -8.20 10.63 -8.28
N ASP A 48 -9.07 9.91 -7.55
CA ASP A 48 -10.53 10.05 -7.69
C ASP A 48 -10.98 11.50 -7.41
N PHE A 49 -10.37 12.15 -6.40
CA PHE A 49 -10.70 13.52 -6.03
C PHE A 49 -10.40 14.52 -7.14
N ILE A 50 -9.24 14.37 -7.82
CA ILE A 50 -8.83 15.23 -8.93
C ILE A 50 -9.36 14.78 -10.30
N LYS A 51 -10.30 13.82 -10.33
CA LYS A 51 -10.97 13.30 -11.55
C LYS A 51 -10.07 12.47 -12.48
N GLU A 52 -9.05 11.84 -11.92
CA GLU A 52 -8.18 10.88 -12.60
C GLU A 52 -8.66 9.43 -12.37
N ASP A 53 -9.97 9.20 -12.50
CA ASP A 53 -10.65 7.95 -12.13
C ASP A 53 -10.11 6.73 -12.90
N ALA A 54 -9.70 6.93 -14.15
CA ALA A 54 -9.13 5.86 -14.98
C ALA A 54 -7.77 5.37 -14.45
N ILE A 55 -6.93 6.31 -13.97
CA ILE A 55 -5.63 6.00 -13.37
C ILE A 55 -5.85 5.30 -12.03
N ALA A 56 -6.72 5.85 -11.17
CA ALA A 56 -7.07 5.23 -9.89
C ALA A 56 -7.58 3.80 -10.06
N LYS A 57 -8.51 3.58 -11.00
CA LYS A 57 -9.05 2.26 -11.30
C LYS A 57 -7.96 1.29 -11.76
N LYS A 58 -7.05 1.75 -12.62
CA LYS A 58 -5.93 0.93 -13.11
C LYS A 58 -5.06 0.44 -11.96
N ILE A 59 -4.67 1.33 -11.05
CA ILE A 59 -3.85 0.99 -9.88
C ILE A 59 -4.59 0.03 -8.94
N ARG A 60 -5.86 0.30 -8.63
CA ARG A 60 -6.68 -0.58 -7.77
C ARG A 60 -6.85 -1.98 -8.37
N THR A 61 -7.04 -2.08 -9.69
CA THR A 61 -7.11 -3.36 -10.38
C THR A 61 -5.79 -4.12 -10.24
N ALA A 62 -4.65 -3.47 -10.47
CA ALA A 62 -3.33 -4.07 -10.28
C ALA A 62 -3.12 -4.59 -8.85
N ILE A 63 -3.45 -3.79 -7.83
CA ILE A 63 -3.41 -4.18 -6.41
C ILE A 63 -4.30 -5.41 -6.17
N ALA A 64 -5.54 -5.39 -6.65
CA ALA A 64 -6.49 -6.48 -6.47
C ALA A 64 -6.00 -7.78 -7.11
N GLU A 65 -5.38 -7.71 -8.29
CA GLU A 65 -4.79 -8.88 -8.96
C GLU A 65 -3.63 -9.48 -8.17
N VAL A 66 -2.70 -8.67 -7.68
CA VAL A 66 -1.58 -9.14 -6.84
C VAL A 66 -2.09 -9.84 -5.59
N ILE A 67 -3.05 -9.23 -4.88
CA ILE A 67 -3.65 -9.80 -3.68
C ILE A 67 -4.36 -11.12 -4.00
N LYS A 68 -5.13 -11.17 -5.11
CA LYS A 68 -5.89 -12.35 -5.53
C LYS A 68 -4.97 -13.52 -5.92
N GLU A 69 -3.85 -13.25 -6.57
CA GLU A 69 -2.86 -14.29 -6.90
C GLU A 69 -2.17 -14.86 -5.65
N GLY A 70 -2.00 -14.05 -4.60
CA GLY A 70 -1.45 -14.49 -3.32
C GLY A 70 0.03 -14.89 -3.35
N LYS A 71 0.74 -14.64 -4.45
CA LYS A 71 2.17 -14.99 -4.61
C LYS A 71 3.11 -14.01 -3.89
N VAL A 72 2.78 -12.73 -3.93
CA VAL A 72 3.55 -11.64 -3.30
C VAL A 72 2.74 -11.13 -2.11
N GLN A 73 3.27 -11.32 -0.91
CA GLN A 73 2.58 -11.01 0.34
C GLN A 73 3.59 -10.55 1.37
N THR A 74 3.39 -9.36 1.93
CA THR A 74 4.19 -8.83 3.03
C THR A 74 3.93 -9.62 4.33
N TYR A 75 4.77 -9.41 5.35
CA TYR A 75 4.76 -10.23 6.57
C TYR A 75 3.39 -10.27 7.26
N ASP A 76 2.66 -9.14 7.27
CA ASP A 76 1.33 -8.99 7.86
C ASP A 76 0.28 -9.83 7.12
N MET A 77 0.36 -9.88 5.78
CA MET A 77 -0.52 -10.70 4.95
C MET A 77 -0.27 -12.20 5.16
N LYS A 78 0.99 -12.57 5.41
CA LYS A 78 1.38 -13.95 5.76
C LYS A 78 1.17 -14.31 7.24
N LYS A 79 0.67 -13.39 8.06
CA LYS A 79 0.49 -13.57 9.51
C LYS A 79 1.80 -13.91 10.24
N MET A 80 2.92 -13.40 9.73
CA MET A 80 4.24 -13.52 10.36
C MET A 80 4.45 -12.39 11.36
N THR A 81 5.40 -12.55 12.28
CA THR A 81 5.84 -11.45 13.15
C THR A 81 6.85 -10.59 12.39
N GLY A 82 6.63 -9.28 12.27
CA GLY A 82 7.57 -8.37 11.59
C GLY A 82 8.92 -8.33 12.30
N ARG A 83 9.89 -9.05 11.74
CA ARG A 83 11.29 -9.15 12.16
C ARG A 83 12.19 -8.90 10.94
N PRO A 84 13.47 -8.55 11.10
CA PRO A 84 14.35 -8.28 9.96
C PRO A 84 14.48 -9.46 8.98
N ASP A 85 14.35 -10.70 9.46
CA ASP A 85 14.53 -11.93 8.67
C ASP A 85 13.26 -12.41 7.95
N VAL A 86 12.12 -11.72 8.07
CA VAL A 86 10.85 -12.19 7.47
C VAL A 86 10.93 -12.33 5.95
N VAL A 87 11.76 -11.51 5.29
CA VAL A 87 11.96 -11.59 3.84
C VAL A 87 12.67 -12.89 3.46
N ASN A 88 13.71 -13.26 4.20
CA ASN A 88 14.40 -14.55 4.04
C ASN A 88 13.48 -15.74 4.35
N ASN A 89 12.48 -15.51 5.20
CA ASN A 89 11.46 -16.50 5.56
C ASN A 89 10.24 -16.46 4.61
N GLY A 90 10.35 -15.78 3.47
CA GLY A 90 9.40 -15.82 2.37
C GLY A 90 8.33 -14.72 2.35
N ALA A 91 8.35 -13.74 3.26
CA ALA A 91 7.54 -12.53 3.09
C ALA A 91 8.13 -11.65 1.97
N ALA A 92 7.28 -10.92 1.25
CA ALA A 92 7.74 -9.86 0.37
C ALA A 92 8.15 -8.63 1.19
N SER A 93 9.19 -7.95 0.73
CA SER A 93 9.54 -6.59 1.15
C SER A 93 8.53 -5.56 0.63
N THR A 94 8.61 -4.34 1.15
CA THR A 94 7.82 -3.20 0.67
C THR A 94 8.05 -2.94 -0.82
N THR A 95 9.31 -3.02 -1.27
CA THR A 95 9.68 -2.81 -2.67
C THR A 95 9.15 -3.92 -3.56
N GLU A 96 9.29 -5.19 -3.18
CA GLU A 96 8.77 -6.31 -3.97
C GLU A 96 7.25 -6.26 -4.13
N MET A 97 6.52 -5.82 -3.10
CA MET A 97 5.08 -5.57 -3.21
C MET A 97 4.77 -4.44 -4.21
N ALA A 98 5.54 -3.36 -4.19
CA ALA A 98 5.39 -2.26 -5.14
C ALA A 98 5.69 -2.71 -6.57
N ASP A 99 6.79 -3.44 -6.79
CA ASP A 99 7.18 -3.97 -8.09
C ASP A 99 6.12 -4.94 -8.65
N ALA A 100 5.54 -5.78 -7.77
CA ALA A 100 4.45 -6.68 -8.16
C ALA A 100 3.21 -5.91 -8.62
N VAL A 101 2.86 -4.81 -7.97
CA VAL A 101 1.76 -3.94 -8.39
C VAL A 101 2.10 -3.25 -9.72
N ILE A 102 3.31 -2.72 -9.88
CA ILE A 102 3.77 -2.07 -11.12
C ILE A 102 3.72 -3.04 -12.29
N ALA A 103 4.10 -4.30 -12.10
CA ALA A 103 4.07 -5.34 -13.13
C ALA A 103 2.65 -5.69 -13.62
N LYS A 104 1.61 -5.24 -12.93
CA LYS A 104 0.19 -5.42 -13.29
C LYS A 104 -0.46 -4.17 -13.90
N LEU A 105 0.28 -3.06 -14.03
CA LEU A 105 -0.15 -1.86 -14.75
C LEU A 105 0.04 -2.06 -16.26
#